data_AF-A0A6S7H258-F1
#
_entry.id   AF-A0A6S7H258-F1
#
_cell.length_a   1.000
_cell.length_b   1.000
_cell.length_c   1.000
_cell.angle_alpha   90.00
_cell.angle_beta   90.00
_cell.angle_gamma   90.00
#
_symmetry.space_group_name_H-M   'P 1'
#
loop_
_entity.id
_entity.type
_entity.pdbx_description
1 polymer ?
#
loop_
_entity_poly.entity_id
_entity_poly.type
_entity_poly.pdbx_seq_one_letter_code
_entity_poly.pdbx_strand_id
1 'polypeptide(L)'
;METLVLSLQECSLYMPNNESSSETSGSEVTVGDMSTQHNALNHFLVVSGIDAITQSKKTFSELQPCTQNTHVTKASEAVAALLEVIAPGNAGALWEATKR
;
A
#
# COMPACT_ATOMS: atom_id res chain seq x y z
N MET A 1 -2.03 -38.62 7.13
CA MET A 1 -0.69 -38.39 6.56
C MET A 1 -0.88 -38.41 5.06
N GLU A 2 -0.90 -37.22 4.45
CA GLU A 2 0.09 -36.77 3.43
C GLU A 2 -0.55 -36.95 2.04
N THR A 3 -0.58 -36.02 1.09
CA THR A 3 -0.15 -34.62 0.95
C THR A 3 -0.96 -34.07 -0.24
N LEU A 4 -1.61 -32.91 -0.13
CA LEU A 4 -2.16 -32.22 -1.31
C LEU A 4 -1.05 -31.35 -1.91
N VAL A 5 -0.44 -31.87 -2.97
CA VAL A 5 0.49 -31.17 -3.85
C VAL A 5 -0.28 -30.07 -4.58
N LEU A 6 -0.19 -28.84 -4.09
CA LEU A 6 -0.55 -27.67 -4.88
C LEU A 6 0.63 -27.37 -5.81
N SER A 7 0.45 -27.74 -7.08
CA SER A 7 1.35 -27.41 -8.19
C SER A 7 1.43 -25.90 -8.36
N LEU A 8 2.46 -25.29 -7.76
CA LEU A 8 2.93 -23.94 -8.05
C LEU A 8 3.80 -24.02 -9.32
N GLN A 9 3.15 -24.22 -10.46
CA GLN A 9 3.73 -23.88 -11.76
C GLN A 9 3.18 -22.52 -12.19
N GLU A 10 4.08 -21.67 -12.70
CA GLU A 10 3.85 -20.36 -13.30
C GLU A 10 3.90 -19.13 -12.37
N CYS A 11 4.98 -18.98 -11.59
CA CYS A 11 5.54 -17.65 -11.33
C CYS A 11 6.82 -17.51 -12.16
N SER A 12 6.65 -17.28 -13.45
CA SER A 12 7.74 -17.03 -14.41
C SER A 12 8.54 -15.80 -14.00
N LEU A 13 9.86 -15.98 -13.97
CA LEU A 13 10.90 -15.02 -13.61
C LEU A 13 10.85 -13.76 -14.50
N TYR A 14 10.71 -12.60 -13.87
CA TYR A 14 10.89 -11.30 -14.52
C TYR A 14 12.36 -11.11 -14.96
N MET A 15 12.59 -10.98 -16.27
CA MET A 15 13.86 -10.55 -16.87
C MET A 15 13.75 -9.07 -17.29
N PRO A 16 14.63 -8.17 -16.83
CA PRO A 16 14.64 -6.80 -17.31
C PRO A 16 15.38 -6.72 -18.65
N ASN A 17 14.67 -6.35 -19.72
CA ASN A 17 15.30 -5.92 -20.96
C ASN A 17 15.85 -4.51 -20.78
N ASN A 18 17.18 -4.41 -20.91
CA ASN A 18 17.90 -3.16 -21.09
C ASN A 18 17.71 -2.69 -22.53
N GLU A 19 17.00 -1.58 -22.76
CA GLU A 19 17.43 -0.53 -23.71
C GLU A 19 16.54 0.72 -23.68
N SER A 20 17.24 1.83 -23.38
CA SER A 20 16.92 3.24 -23.54
C SER A 20 15.87 3.63 -24.58
N SER A 21 14.91 4.47 -24.18
CA SER A 21 14.61 5.73 -24.89
C SER A 21 13.77 6.69 -24.03
N SER A 22 14.31 7.90 -23.88
CA SER A 22 13.63 9.10 -23.38
C SER A 22 12.33 9.38 -24.12
N GLU A 23 11.27 9.72 -23.41
CA GLU A 23 10.37 10.83 -23.77
C GLU A 23 9.60 11.22 -22.48
N THR A 24 9.57 12.50 -22.15
CA THR A 24 8.91 13.03 -20.96
C THR A 24 7.39 12.88 -21.08
N SER A 25 6.73 12.13 -20.20
CA SER A 25 5.28 12.20 -20.07
C SER A 25 4.95 12.55 -18.62
N GLY A 26 4.68 13.83 -18.38
CA GLY A 26 4.06 14.27 -17.14
C GLY A 26 2.78 13.47 -16.94
N SER A 27 2.76 12.63 -15.91
CA SER A 27 1.57 11.87 -15.55
C SER A 27 0.55 12.83 -14.97
N GLU A 28 -0.24 13.43 -15.85
CA GLU A 28 -1.50 14.05 -15.49
C GLU A 28 -2.41 12.92 -15.03
N VAL A 29 -2.39 12.62 -13.72
CA VAL A 29 -3.27 11.61 -13.13
C VAL A 29 -4.71 12.05 -13.39
N THR A 30 -5.34 11.45 -14.40
CA THR A 30 -6.72 11.79 -14.76
C THR A 30 -7.64 11.39 -13.61
N VAL A 31 -8.55 12.28 -13.22
CA VAL A 31 -9.46 12.14 -12.05
C VAL A 31 -10.26 10.83 -12.07
N GLY A 32 -10.45 10.22 -13.25
CA GLY A 32 -11.10 8.92 -13.40
C GLY A 32 -10.32 7.75 -12.79
N ASP A 33 -8.99 7.80 -12.80
CA ASP A 33 -8.11 6.72 -12.30
C ASP A 33 -8.10 6.65 -10.76
N MET A 34 -8.21 7.80 -10.08
CA MET A 34 -8.27 7.83 -8.62
C MET A 34 -9.61 7.30 -8.09
N SER A 35 -10.71 7.49 -8.82
CA SER A 35 -12.03 6.97 -8.43
C SER A 35 -12.11 5.45 -8.56
N THR A 36 -11.55 4.88 -9.64
CA THR A 36 -11.50 3.43 -9.85
C THR A 36 -10.62 2.74 -8.82
N GLN A 37 -9.46 3.31 -8.49
CA GLN A 37 -8.57 2.80 -7.44
C GLN A 37 -9.24 2.82 -6.05
N HIS A 38 -9.91 3.92 -5.70
CA HIS A 38 -10.63 4.03 -4.43
C HIS A 38 -11.78 3.02 -4.31
N ASN A 39 -12.50 2.77 -5.40
CA ASN A 39 -13.56 1.76 -5.42
C ASN A 39 -13.01 0.33 -5.28
N ALA A 40 -11.90 0.02 -5.95
CA ALA A 40 -11.25 -1.29 -5.82
C ALA A 40 -10.75 -1.53 -4.38
N LEU A 41 -10.17 -0.51 -3.75
CA LEU A 41 -9.76 -0.56 -2.34
C LEU A 41 -10.96 -0.80 -1.42
N ASN A 42 -12.04 -0.03 -1.58
CA ASN A 42 -13.23 -0.20 -0.76
C ASN A 42 -13.87 -1.59 -0.93
N HIS A 43 -13.88 -2.13 -2.15
CA HIS A 43 -14.32 -3.50 -2.39
C HIS A 43 -13.45 -4.52 -1.62
N PHE A 44 -12.12 -4.38 -1.68
CA PHE A 44 -11.20 -5.25 -0.93
C PHE A 44 -11.44 -5.17 0.59
N LEU A 45 -11.64 -3.97 1.13
CA LEU A 45 -11.91 -3.78 2.56
C LEU A 45 -13.19 -4.48 3.00
N VAL A 46 -14.29 -4.29 2.26
CA VAL A 46 -15.58 -4.93 2.56
C VAL A 46 -15.47 -6.46 2.54
N VAL A 47 -14.79 -7.03 1.54
CA VAL A 47 -14.55 -8.48 1.48
C VAL A 47 -13.69 -8.97 2.64
N SER A 48 -12.79 -8.12 3.15
CA SER A 48 -11.95 -8.39 4.32
C SER A 48 -12.67 -8.16 5.67
N GLY A 49 -13.97 -7.81 5.65
CA GLY A 49 -14.75 -7.51 6.85
C GLY A 49 -14.43 -6.16 7.50
N ILE A 50 -13.78 -5.26 6.76
CA ILE A 50 -13.42 -3.91 7.18
C ILE A 50 -14.38 -2.92 6.53
N ASP A 51 -14.85 -1.94 7.29
CA ASP A 51 -15.74 -0.90 6.77
C ASP A 51 -15.08 -0.09 5.63
N ALA A 52 -15.88 0.27 4.62
CA ALA A 52 -15.41 1.05 3.49
C ALA A 52 -14.93 2.45 3.93
N ILE A 53 -13.86 2.93 3.29
CA ILE A 53 -13.33 4.27 3.52
C ILE A 53 -14.28 5.28 2.88
N THR A 54 -14.88 6.11 3.73
CA THR A 54 -15.64 7.28 3.28
C THR A 54 -14.70 8.41 2.92
N GLN A 55 -14.99 9.12 1.83
CA GLN A 55 -14.23 10.31 1.48
C GLN A 55 -14.37 11.39 2.55
N SER A 56 -13.24 11.86 3.06
CA SER A 56 -13.20 13.04 3.92
C SER A 56 -13.60 14.28 3.10
N LYS A 57 -14.38 15.17 3.71
CA LYS A 57 -14.73 16.48 3.11
C LYS A 57 -13.52 17.40 2.97
N LYS A 58 -12.42 17.11 3.67
CA LYS A 58 -11.16 17.86 3.64
C LYS A 58 -10.02 16.95 3.24
N THR A 59 -9.19 17.43 2.33
CA THR A 59 -7.90 16.82 1.98
C THR A 59 -6.92 16.99 3.13
N PHE A 60 -5.86 16.16 3.14
CA PHE A 60 -4.81 16.25 4.18
C PHE A 60 -4.19 17.64 4.26
N SER A 61 -3.95 18.30 3.12
CA SER A 61 -3.37 19.64 3.04
C SER A 61 -4.27 20.75 3.60
N GLU A 62 -5.59 20.52 3.67
CA GLU A 62 -6.56 21.47 4.24
C GLU A 62 -6.76 21.30 5.76
N LEU A 63 -6.13 20.30 6.36
CA LEU A 63 -6.18 20.08 7.81
C LEU A 63 -5.29 21.07 8.57
N GLN A 64 -5.69 21.37 9.80
CA GLN A 64 -4.85 22.17 10.70
C GLN A 64 -3.55 21.43 11.02
N PRO A 65 -2.42 22.13 11.24
CA PRO A 65 -1.13 21.49 11.52
C PRO A 65 -1.17 20.52 12.70
N CYS A 66 -1.91 20.85 13.77
CA CYS A 66 -2.09 19.95 14.91
C CYS A 66 -2.81 18.65 14.53
N THR A 67 -3.82 18.73 13.68
CA THR A 67 -4.59 17.57 13.20
C THR A 67 -3.76 16.72 12.24
N GLN A 68 -3.01 17.34 11.33
CA GLN A 68 -2.06 16.62 10.47
C GLN A 68 -1.05 15.84 11.31
N ASN A 69 -0.47 16.46 12.34
CA ASN A 69 0.48 15.79 13.22
C ASN A 69 -0.18 14.59 13.92
N THR A 70 -1.41 14.73 14.44
CA THR A 70 -2.14 13.60 15.01
C THR A 70 -2.34 12.45 14.01
N HIS A 71 -2.69 12.75 12.76
CA HIS A 71 -2.81 11.73 11.72
C HIS A 71 -1.47 11.03 11.44
N VAL A 72 -0.38 11.79 11.33
CA VAL A 72 0.97 11.23 11.13
C VAL A 72 1.37 10.34 12.30
N THR A 73 1.16 10.78 13.54
CA THR A 73 1.44 9.97 14.74
C THR A 73 0.66 8.66 14.71
N LYS A 74 -0.66 8.71 14.48
CA LYS A 74 -1.48 7.49 14.40
C LYS A 74 -1.05 6.54 13.28
N ALA A 75 -0.69 7.09 12.11
CA ALA A 75 -0.17 6.29 11.01
C ALA A 75 1.16 5.61 11.39
N SER A 76 2.06 6.34 12.05
CA SER A 76 3.34 5.78 12.50
C SER A 76 3.17 4.65 13.52
N GLU A 77 2.23 4.81 14.47
CA GLU A 77 1.89 3.77 15.45
C GLU A 77 1.31 2.53 14.78
N ALA A 78 0.40 2.71 13.82
CA ALA A 78 -0.20 1.61 13.08
C ALA A 78 0.83 0.84 12.24
N VAL A 79 1.75 1.55 11.57
CA VAL A 79 2.85 0.91 10.82
C VAL A 79 3.75 0.12 11.78
N ALA A 80 4.16 0.70 12.91
CA ALA A 80 4.97 0.00 13.89
C ALA A 80 4.29 -1.28 14.42
N ALA A 81 2.99 -1.21 14.74
CA ALA A 81 2.21 -2.36 15.17
C ALA A 81 2.11 -3.43 14.09
N LEU A 82 1.87 -3.05 12.83
CA LEU A 82 1.83 -4.00 11.71
C LEU A 82 3.18 -4.71 11.51
N LEU A 83 4.28 -3.96 11.59
CA LEU A 83 5.63 -4.52 11.47
C LEU A 83 5.91 -5.54 12.58
N GLU A 84 5.46 -5.28 13.81
CA GLU A 84 5.60 -6.21 14.93
C GLU A 84 4.73 -7.47 14.75
N VAL A 85 3.54 -7.35 14.16
CA VAL A 85 2.70 -8.51 13.83
C VAL A 85 3.35 -9.40 12.76
N ILE A 86 3.99 -8.80 11.75
CA ILE A 86 4.64 -9.53 10.66
C ILE A 86 5.96 -10.17 11.13
N ALA A 87 6.76 -9.44 11.90
CA ALA A 87 8.08 -9.87 12.34
C ALA A 87 8.30 -9.55 13.83
N PRO A 88 7.72 -10.35 14.74
CA PRO A 88 7.82 -10.11 16.18
C PRO A 88 9.27 -10.03 16.65
N GLY A 89 9.61 -8.96 17.37
CA GLY A 89 10.98 -8.72 17.88
C GLY A 89 12.03 -8.37 16.82
N ASN A 90 11.67 -8.25 15.53
CA ASN A 90 12.58 -7.86 14.46
C ASN A 90 11.99 -6.81 13.49
N ALA A 91 10.95 -6.09 13.93
CA ALA A 91 10.30 -5.03 13.16
C ALA A 91 11.29 -3.98 12.59
N GLY A 92 12.38 -3.71 13.31
CA GLY A 92 13.43 -2.77 12.88
C GLY A 92 14.15 -3.17 11.59
N ALA A 93 14.47 -4.46 11.40
CA ALA A 93 15.15 -4.92 10.18
C ALA A 93 14.23 -4.80 8.94
N LEU A 94 12.94 -5.03 9.12
CA LEU A 94 11.96 -4.88 8.04
C LEU A 94 11.81 -3.41 7.63
N TRP A 95 11.79 -2.50 8.61
CA TRP A 95 11.76 -1.05 8.35
C TRP A 95 12.98 -0.59 7.54
N GLU A 96 14.19 -0.99 7.93
CA GLU A 96 15.41 -0.62 7.18
C GLU A 96 15.37 -1.13 5.73
N ALA A 97 14.81 -2.31 5.49
CA ALA A 97 14.68 -2.86 4.13
C ALA A 97 13.75 -2.04 3.21
N THR A 98 12.82 -1.26 3.79
CA THR A 98 11.86 -0.44 3.03
C THR A 98 12.38 0.94 2.62
N LYS A 99 13.49 1.43 3.19
CA LYS A 99 14.05 2.76 2.89
C LYS A 99 14.86 2.83 1.59
N ARG A 100 14.69 1.87 0.69
CA ARG A 100 15.42 1.78 -0.58
C ARG A 100 15.07 2.88 -1.56
#